data_AF-A0A3A0FZJ0-F1
#
_entry.id   AF-A0A3A0FZJ0-F1
#
_cell.length_a   1.000
_cell.length_b   1.000
_cell.length_c   1.000
_cell.angle_alpha   90.00
_cell.angle_beta   90.00
_cell.angle_gamma   90.00
#
_symmetry.space_group_name_H-M   'P 1'
#
loop_
_entity.id
_entity.type
_entity.pdbx_description
1 polymer ?
#
loop_
_entity_poly.entity_id
_entity_poly.type
_entity_poly.pdbx_seq_one_letter_code
_entity_poly.pdbx_strand_id
1 'polypeptide(L)'
;MPVKPEDCILYSGAANGAEAAFGAAAERFGIDEVNFTFDGHNDARRRGIRVLTHEELAHGDVSLSYVSKLMHRSYPDTPLFKKVLQTIYYQVNHGQEIYVVGKILPDQTVKGGTGWGAEFAKLCNKPLFVFDQERDGWFQWSGEAFEPSKDPVIRHPHFCGTGTRFLSESGAAAVAALFERSFR
;
A
#
# COMPACT_ATOMS: atom_id res chain seq x y z
N MET A 1 14.92 5.67 -17.62
CA MET A 1 13.91 6.31 -18.48
C MET A 1 12.60 6.31 -17.72
N PRO A 2 11.74 7.33 -17.87
CA PRO A 2 10.43 7.33 -17.22
C PRO A 2 9.62 6.12 -17.70
N VAL A 3 8.92 5.47 -16.78
CA VAL A 3 8.01 4.35 -17.08
C VAL A 3 6.78 4.90 -17.79
N LYS A 4 6.32 4.18 -18.82
CA LYS A 4 5.15 4.57 -19.58
C LYS A 4 3.88 4.08 -18.87
N PRO A 5 2.79 4.86 -18.84
CA PRO A 5 1.54 4.43 -18.21
C PRO A 5 1.01 3.11 -18.74
N GLU A 6 1.10 2.85 -20.04
CA GLU A 6 0.61 1.63 -20.68
C GLU A 6 1.39 0.36 -20.30
N ASP A 7 2.61 0.51 -19.76
CA ASP A 7 3.43 -0.61 -19.28
C ASP A 7 3.22 -0.85 -17.77
N CYS A 8 2.45 0.02 -17.10
CA CYS A 8 2.33 0.04 -15.65
C CYS A 8 1.11 -0.75 -15.13
N ILE A 9 1.29 -1.37 -13.96
CA ILE A 9 0.22 -2.00 -13.19
C ILE A 9 0.31 -1.54 -11.73
N LEU A 10 -0.78 -0.94 -11.24
CA LEU A 10 -1.01 -0.66 -9.83
C LEU A 10 -1.58 -1.90 -9.13
N TYR A 11 -0.92 -2.36 -8.07
CA TYR A 11 -1.45 -3.37 -7.15
C TYR A 11 -1.99 -2.70 -5.87
N SER A 12 -3.19 -3.07 -5.45
CA SER A 12 -3.86 -2.47 -4.28
C SER A 12 -4.93 -3.41 -3.69
N GLY A 13 -5.66 -2.95 -2.67
CA GLY A 13 -6.60 -3.77 -1.86
C GLY A 13 -8.08 -3.40 -1.99
N ALA A 14 -8.44 -2.53 -2.93
CA ALA A 14 -9.80 -2.00 -3.14
C ALA A 14 -10.43 -1.23 -1.96
N ALA A 15 -9.74 -1.03 -0.84
CA ALA A 15 -10.34 -0.42 0.34
C ALA A 15 -10.62 1.07 0.14
N ASN A 16 -11.52 1.61 0.97
CA ASN A 16 -11.74 3.04 1.03
C ASN A 16 -10.47 3.82 1.43
N GLY A 17 -10.41 5.11 1.09
CA GLY A 17 -9.31 6.00 1.47
C GLY A 17 -8.16 5.94 0.47
N ALA A 18 -6.95 5.66 0.95
CA ALA A 18 -5.74 5.73 0.15
C ALA A 18 -5.79 4.82 -1.10
N GLU A 19 -6.21 3.56 -0.94
CA GLU A 19 -6.29 2.59 -2.04
C GLU A 19 -7.24 3.05 -3.14
N ALA A 20 -8.41 3.57 -2.76
CA ALA A 20 -9.34 4.19 -3.71
C ALA A 20 -8.72 5.40 -4.45
N ALA A 21 -7.93 6.23 -3.75
CA ALA A 21 -7.25 7.38 -4.35
C ALA A 21 -6.12 6.97 -5.31
N PHE A 22 -5.32 5.97 -4.95
CA PHE A 22 -4.30 5.38 -5.84
C PHE A 22 -4.94 4.84 -7.11
N GLY A 23 -6.02 4.05 -6.98
CA GLY A 23 -6.73 3.52 -8.14
C GLY A 23 -7.37 4.62 -9.01
N ALA A 24 -7.96 5.66 -8.39
CA ALA A 24 -8.52 6.78 -9.14
C ALA A 24 -7.44 7.57 -9.89
N ALA A 25 -6.24 7.68 -9.32
CA ALA A 25 -5.10 8.25 -10.02
C ALA A 25 -4.64 7.35 -11.17
N ALA A 26 -4.46 6.05 -10.95
CA ALA A 26 -4.08 5.11 -12.01
C ALA A 26 -5.04 5.16 -13.20
N GLU A 27 -6.35 5.13 -12.94
CA GLU A 27 -7.38 5.22 -13.97
C GLU A 27 -7.29 6.52 -14.79
N ARG A 28 -7.05 7.67 -14.17
CA ARG A 28 -6.89 8.96 -14.88
C ARG A 28 -5.69 8.96 -15.83
N PHE A 29 -4.64 8.21 -15.51
CA PHE A 29 -3.43 8.10 -16.32
C PHE A 29 -3.46 6.90 -17.28
N GLY A 30 -4.56 6.14 -17.34
CA GLY A 30 -4.68 4.96 -18.21
C GLY A 30 -3.87 3.76 -17.73
N ILE A 31 -3.49 3.71 -16.45
CA ILE A 31 -2.71 2.62 -15.85
C ILE A 31 -3.65 1.48 -15.45
N ASP A 32 -3.24 0.24 -15.71
CA ASP A 32 -3.97 -0.93 -15.26
C ASP A 32 -3.89 -1.10 -13.75
N GLU A 33 -4.95 -1.67 -13.16
CA GLU A 33 -4.99 -1.90 -11.72
C GLU A 33 -5.43 -3.33 -11.41
N VAL A 34 -4.86 -3.89 -10.35
CA VAL A 34 -5.24 -5.15 -9.75
C VAL A 34 -5.52 -4.90 -8.27
N ASN A 35 -6.77 -5.07 -7.89
CA ASN A 35 -7.28 -4.87 -6.53
C ASN A 35 -7.55 -6.23 -5.88
N PHE A 36 -6.62 -6.70 -5.05
CA PHE A 36 -6.75 -7.97 -4.34
C PHE A 36 -7.75 -7.86 -3.20
N THR A 37 -8.79 -8.69 -3.24
CA THR A 37 -9.89 -8.69 -2.26
C THR A 37 -10.31 -10.12 -1.90
N PHE A 38 -11.35 -10.25 -1.08
CA PHE A 38 -11.93 -11.53 -0.66
C PHE A 38 -13.43 -11.38 -0.45
N ASP A 39 -14.14 -12.51 -0.43
CA ASP A 39 -15.58 -12.51 -0.20
C ASP A 39 -15.96 -11.93 1.17
N GLY A 40 -16.89 -10.96 1.16
CA GLY A 40 -17.29 -10.17 2.32
C GLY A 40 -16.40 -8.95 2.64
N HIS A 41 -15.41 -8.62 1.81
CA HIS A 41 -14.68 -7.35 1.92
C HIS A 41 -15.55 -6.17 1.46
N ASN A 42 -15.36 -5.01 2.10
CA ASN A 42 -16.05 -3.78 1.72
C ASN A 42 -15.22 -2.98 0.71
N ASP A 43 -15.32 -3.37 -0.56
CA ASP A 43 -14.57 -2.74 -1.65
C ASP A 43 -15.15 -1.36 -2.02
N ALA A 44 -14.30 -0.34 -1.97
CA ALA A 44 -14.60 1.01 -2.45
C ALA A 44 -14.32 1.18 -3.95
N ARG A 45 -13.36 0.43 -4.52
CA ARG A 45 -13.15 0.33 -5.98
C ARG A 45 -13.67 -0.99 -6.52
N ARG A 46 -14.14 -0.96 -7.78
CA ARG A 46 -14.64 -2.16 -8.51
C ARG A 46 -13.79 -2.52 -9.73
N ARG A 47 -13.00 -1.60 -10.25
CA ARG A 47 -12.08 -1.86 -11.38
C ARG A 47 -10.93 -2.75 -10.90
N GLY A 48 -10.48 -3.67 -11.77
CA GLY A 48 -9.33 -4.52 -11.50
C GLY A 48 -9.50 -5.53 -10.35
N ILE A 49 -10.73 -5.80 -9.91
CA ILE A 49 -10.97 -6.67 -8.74
C ILE A 49 -10.48 -8.09 -9.01
N ARG A 50 -9.66 -8.59 -8.08
CA ARG A 50 -9.21 -9.96 -7.99
C ARG A 50 -9.60 -10.54 -6.64
N VAL A 51 -10.73 -11.23 -6.62
CA VAL A 51 -11.18 -11.99 -5.43
C VAL A 51 -10.27 -13.19 -5.26
N LEU A 52 -9.57 -13.26 -4.12
CA LEU A 52 -8.67 -14.36 -3.78
C LEU A 52 -9.48 -15.57 -3.27
N THR A 53 -9.09 -16.77 -3.69
CA THR A 53 -9.65 -18.02 -3.19
C THR A 53 -9.17 -18.31 -1.78
N HIS A 54 -9.75 -19.32 -1.11
CA HIS A 54 -9.26 -19.73 0.21
C HIS A 54 -7.81 -20.23 0.18
N GLU A 55 -7.38 -20.87 -0.91
CA GLU A 55 -6.03 -21.40 -1.08
C GLU A 55 -5.03 -20.25 -1.26
N GLU A 56 -5.40 -19.28 -2.10
CA GLU A 56 -4.62 -18.06 -2.28
C GLU A 56 -4.47 -17.28 -0.98
N LEU A 57 -5.57 -17.07 -0.26
CA LEU A 57 -5.54 -16.43 1.06
C LEU A 57 -4.60 -17.17 2.04
N ALA A 58 -4.56 -18.51 2.00
CA ALA A 58 -3.66 -19.29 2.84
C ALA A 58 -2.16 -19.10 2.49
N HIS A 59 -1.80 -18.76 1.25
CA HIS A 59 -0.42 -18.44 0.89
C HIS A 59 0.08 -17.13 1.52
N GLY A 60 -0.83 -16.18 1.75
CA GLY A 60 -0.53 -14.93 2.44
C GLY A 60 -0.64 -15.03 3.97
N ASP A 61 -0.82 -16.23 4.52
CA ASP A 61 -1.06 -16.39 5.95
C ASP A 61 0.18 -16.03 6.78
N VAL A 62 -0.05 -15.32 7.87
CA VAL A 62 1.01 -14.88 8.77
C VAL A 62 0.56 -14.99 10.21
N SER A 63 1.48 -15.44 11.08
CA SER A 63 1.21 -15.50 12.50
C SER A 63 0.94 -14.10 13.07
N LEU A 64 -0.25 -13.89 13.64
CA LEU A 64 -0.59 -12.64 14.32
C LEU A 64 0.35 -12.33 15.49
N SER A 65 0.91 -13.35 16.16
CA SER A 65 1.88 -13.13 17.23
C SER A 65 3.22 -12.63 16.67
N TYR A 66 3.60 -13.05 15.46
CA TYR A 66 4.77 -12.52 14.76
C TYR A 66 4.54 -11.06 14.36
N VAL A 67 3.41 -10.77 13.70
CA VAL A 67 3.04 -9.39 13.32
C VAL A 67 3.00 -8.48 14.54
N SER A 68 2.39 -8.94 15.65
CA SER A 68 2.28 -8.14 16.87
C SER A 68 3.63 -7.80 17.50
N LYS A 69 4.58 -8.75 17.48
CA LYS A 69 5.95 -8.54 17.97
C LYS A 69 6.71 -7.56 17.09
N LEU A 70 6.63 -7.73 15.77
CA LEU A 70 7.31 -6.87 14.80
C LEU A 70 6.77 -5.43 14.83
N MET A 71 5.45 -5.28 14.99
CA MET A 71 4.77 -3.98 15.01
C MET A 71 4.68 -3.34 16.40
N HIS A 72 5.19 -3.99 17.44
CA HIS A 72 5.10 -3.55 18.84
C HIS A 72 3.66 -3.22 19.31
N ARG A 73 2.65 -3.96 18.85
CA ARG A 73 1.24 -3.73 19.22
C ARG A 73 0.37 -4.98 19.05
N SER A 74 -0.76 -5.02 19.74
CA SER A 74 -1.75 -6.08 19.57
C SER A 74 -2.71 -5.78 18.43
N TYR A 75 -3.09 -6.84 17.71
CA TYR A 75 -4.11 -6.78 16.66
C TYR A 75 -5.32 -7.65 17.02
N PRO A 76 -6.52 -7.33 16.51
CA PRO A 76 -7.69 -8.19 16.68
C PRO A 76 -7.46 -9.56 16.02
N ASP A 77 -7.61 -10.63 16.79
CA ASP A 77 -7.62 -12.00 16.25
C ASP A 77 -9.01 -12.33 15.71
N THR A 78 -9.35 -11.76 14.55
CA THR A 78 -10.61 -12.03 13.86
C THR A 78 -10.36 -12.59 12.46
N PRO A 79 -11.25 -13.46 11.93
CA PRO A 79 -11.13 -13.98 10.57
C PRO A 79 -11.06 -12.88 9.51
N LEU A 80 -11.82 -11.80 9.70
CA LEU A 80 -11.81 -10.65 8.79
C LEU A 80 -10.44 -9.97 8.78
N PHE A 81 -9.86 -9.73 9.96
CA PHE A 81 -8.55 -9.09 10.06
C PHE A 81 -7.44 -9.95 9.45
N LYS A 82 -7.48 -11.28 9.66
CA LYS A 82 -6.56 -12.22 9.01
C LYS A 82 -6.63 -12.14 7.49
N LYS A 83 -7.83 -12.16 6.91
CA LYS A 83 -8.02 -12.00 5.46
C LYS A 83 -7.44 -10.70 4.92
N VAL A 84 -7.56 -9.59 5.67
CA VAL A 84 -6.92 -8.32 5.30
C VAL A 84 -5.40 -8.43 5.27
N LEU A 85 -4.76 -9.09 6.24
CA LEU A 85 -3.31 -9.30 6.21
C LEU A 85 -2.88 -10.19 5.03
N GLN A 86 -3.69 -11.21 4.74
CA GLN A 86 -3.47 -12.13 3.62
C GLN A 86 -3.56 -11.40 2.27
N THR A 87 -4.48 -10.44 2.09
CA THR A 87 -4.52 -9.66 0.84
C THR A 87 -3.37 -8.67 0.72
N ILE A 88 -2.92 -8.06 1.83
CA ILE A 88 -1.74 -7.18 1.85
C ILE A 88 -0.50 -7.91 1.34
N TYR A 89 -0.34 -9.21 1.67
CA TYR A 89 0.74 -10.03 1.12
C TYR A 89 0.73 -9.99 -0.42
N TYR A 90 -0.42 -10.21 -1.06
CA TYR A 90 -0.52 -10.18 -2.52
C TYR A 90 -0.19 -8.81 -3.10
N GLN A 91 -0.68 -7.73 -2.49
CA GLN A 91 -0.42 -6.35 -2.94
C GLN A 91 1.09 -6.06 -2.97
N VAL A 92 1.75 -6.27 -1.83
CA VAL A 92 3.17 -5.97 -1.67
C VAL A 92 4.02 -6.96 -2.46
N ASN A 93 3.66 -8.23 -2.54
CA ASN A 93 4.45 -9.23 -3.27
C ASN A 93 4.51 -8.93 -4.78
N HIS A 94 3.42 -8.46 -5.38
CA HIS A 94 3.36 -8.14 -6.81
C HIS A 94 3.95 -6.76 -7.15
N GLY A 95 3.86 -5.77 -6.25
CA GLY A 95 4.51 -4.47 -6.43
C GLY A 95 6.03 -4.54 -6.28
N GLN A 96 6.79 -3.85 -7.13
CA GLN A 96 8.25 -3.71 -7.02
C GLN A 96 8.64 -2.44 -6.26
N GLU A 97 7.76 -1.46 -6.22
CA GLU A 97 7.90 -0.19 -5.48
C GLU A 97 6.62 0.04 -4.67
N ILE A 98 6.75 0.38 -3.39
CA ILE A 98 5.63 0.40 -2.44
C ILE A 98 5.39 1.84 -1.96
N TYR A 99 4.18 2.33 -2.19
CA TYR A 99 3.71 3.63 -1.73
C TYR A 99 2.60 3.46 -0.71
N VAL A 100 2.78 4.10 0.44
CA VAL A 100 1.87 4.01 1.57
C VAL A 100 1.44 5.41 1.98
N VAL A 101 0.14 5.63 2.20
CA VAL A 101 -0.34 6.84 2.88
C VAL A 101 -0.75 6.48 4.30
N GLY A 102 -0.15 7.12 5.30
CA GLY A 102 -0.37 6.75 6.70
C GLY A 102 0.25 7.71 7.70
N LYS A 103 0.69 7.15 8.84
CA LYS A 103 1.40 7.87 9.91
C LYS A 103 2.59 7.03 10.35
N ILE A 104 3.79 7.61 10.33
CA ILE A 104 5.00 6.98 10.84
C ILE A 104 5.07 7.21 12.35
N LEU A 105 5.25 6.12 13.10
CA LEU A 105 5.36 6.15 14.54
C LEU A 105 6.84 6.29 14.98
N PRO A 106 7.10 6.65 16.25
CA PRO A 106 8.47 6.79 16.76
C PRO A 106 9.33 5.52 16.65
N ASP A 107 8.68 4.34 16.64
CA ASP A 107 9.32 3.04 16.47
C ASP A 107 9.62 2.68 15.00
N GLN A 108 9.51 3.64 14.08
CA GLN A 108 9.73 3.49 12.64
C GLN A 108 8.74 2.54 11.94
N THR A 109 7.60 2.26 12.55
CA THR A 109 6.52 1.51 11.89
C THR A 109 5.41 2.46 11.41
N VAL A 110 4.52 1.96 10.53
CA VAL A 110 3.33 2.71 10.12
C VAL A 110 2.12 2.30 10.98
N LYS A 111 1.26 3.27 11.33
CA LYS A 111 0.07 3.04 12.16
C LYS A 111 -0.98 2.15 11.46
N GLY A 112 -1.64 1.28 12.23
CA GLY A 112 -2.80 0.49 11.79
C GLY A 112 -2.44 -0.81 11.03
N GLY A 113 -3.42 -1.36 10.30
CA GLY A 113 -3.26 -2.58 9.48
C GLY A 113 -2.37 -2.36 8.26
N THR A 114 -2.40 -1.15 7.69
CA THR A 114 -1.46 -0.67 6.66
C THR A 114 0.00 -0.82 7.09
N GLY A 115 0.26 -0.73 8.41
CA GLY A 115 1.58 -0.96 8.99
C GLY A 115 2.19 -2.29 8.59
N TRP A 116 1.39 -3.34 8.49
CA TRP A 116 1.86 -4.65 8.05
C TRP A 116 2.39 -4.61 6.61
N GLY A 117 1.73 -3.88 5.70
CA GLY A 117 2.19 -3.74 4.32
C GLY A 117 3.54 -3.03 4.22
N ALA A 118 3.74 -1.98 5.03
CA ALA A 118 5.02 -1.28 5.13
C ALA A 118 6.12 -2.20 5.69
N GLU A 119 5.88 -2.92 6.80
CA GLU A 119 6.88 -3.84 7.34
C GLU A 119 7.18 -5.00 6.41
N PHE A 120 6.16 -5.54 5.73
CA PHE A 120 6.38 -6.62 4.77
C PHE A 120 7.22 -6.14 3.58
N ALA A 121 7.04 -4.89 3.12
CA ALA A 121 7.90 -4.28 2.11
C ALA A 121 9.36 -4.19 2.56
N LYS A 122 9.60 -3.83 3.84
CA LYS A 122 10.95 -3.83 4.43
C LYS A 122 11.56 -5.23 4.43
N LEU A 123 10.81 -6.25 4.85
CA LEU A 123 11.27 -7.65 4.85
C LEU A 123 11.62 -8.15 3.45
N CYS A 124 10.91 -7.68 2.42
CA CYS A 124 11.21 -7.98 1.01
C CYS A 124 12.32 -7.10 0.41
N ASN A 125 12.92 -6.18 1.17
CA ASN A 125 13.88 -5.18 0.68
C ASN A 125 13.37 -4.37 -0.54
N LYS A 126 12.07 -4.07 -0.56
CA LYS A 126 11.48 -3.28 -1.64
C LYS A 126 11.60 -1.79 -1.33
N PRO A 127 11.83 -0.92 -2.34
CA PRO A 127 11.69 0.52 -2.18
C PRO A 127 10.34 0.87 -1.55
N LEU A 128 10.38 1.55 -0.41
CA LEU A 128 9.22 1.86 0.41
C LEU A 128 9.15 3.36 0.67
N PHE A 129 8.05 3.96 0.25
CA PHE A 129 7.74 5.37 0.47
C PHE A 129 6.45 5.48 1.28
N VAL A 130 6.49 6.31 2.33
CA VAL A 130 5.34 6.60 3.18
C VAL A 130 5.07 8.10 3.12
N PHE A 131 3.87 8.48 2.71
CA PHE A 131 3.36 9.82 2.97
C PHE A 131 2.79 9.86 4.38
N ASP A 132 3.44 10.59 5.27
CA ASP A 132 2.97 10.79 6.63
C ASP A 132 2.00 11.98 6.65
N GLN A 133 0.70 11.69 6.87
CA GLN A 133 -0.35 12.72 6.87
C GLN A 133 -0.22 13.74 8.01
N GLU A 134 0.45 13.41 9.12
CA GLU A 134 0.66 14.36 10.22
C GLU A 134 1.86 15.27 10.00
N ARG A 135 2.86 14.79 9.27
CA ARG A 135 4.07 15.55 8.90
C ARG A 135 3.96 16.22 7.53
N ASP A 136 2.89 15.92 6.80
CA ASP A 136 2.58 16.43 5.47
C ASP A 136 3.73 16.26 4.47
N GLY A 137 4.31 15.06 4.41
CA GLY A 137 5.49 14.80 3.60
C GLY A 137 5.75 13.34 3.30
N TRP A 138 6.50 13.12 2.21
CA TRP A 138 6.99 11.80 1.81
C TRP A 138 8.28 11.45 2.56
N PHE A 139 8.37 10.19 2.97
CA PHE A 139 9.55 9.62 3.60
C PHE A 139 9.89 8.29 2.91
N GLN A 140 11.17 8.03 2.69
CA GLN A 140 11.66 6.78 2.15
C GLN A 140 12.33 5.97 3.26
N TRP A 141 12.11 4.66 3.27
CA TRP A 141 12.85 3.75 4.13
C TRP A 141 14.30 3.60 3.64
N SER A 142 15.29 3.92 4.48
CA SER A 142 16.71 3.79 4.16
C SER A 142 17.32 2.41 4.47
N GLY A 143 16.56 1.55 5.14
CA GLY A 143 17.07 0.31 5.75
C GLY A 143 17.12 0.39 7.28
N GLU A 144 17.21 1.60 7.82
CA GLU A 144 17.31 1.84 9.27
C GLU A 144 16.21 2.79 9.77
N ALA A 145 15.88 3.83 8.99
CA ALA A 145 14.89 4.83 9.37
C ALA A 145 14.10 5.34 8.16
N PHE A 146 12.97 5.98 8.43
CA PHE A 146 12.26 6.80 7.45
C PHE A 146 12.90 8.18 7.34
N GLU A 147 13.49 8.45 6.19
CA GLU A 147 14.16 9.72 5.87
C GLU A 147 13.30 10.56 4.91
N PRO A 148 13.29 11.90 5.03
CA PRO A 148 12.52 12.75 4.12
C PRO A 148 12.90 12.50 2.66
N SER A 149 11.91 12.22 1.82
CA SER A 149 12.07 12.01 0.38
C SER A 149 11.35 13.13 -0.35
N LYS A 150 12.11 14.02 -1.01
CA LYS A 150 11.52 15.05 -1.86
C LYS A 150 11.03 14.45 -3.16
N ASP A 151 9.77 14.72 -3.47
CA ASP A 151 9.15 14.44 -4.77
C ASP A 151 9.41 13.03 -5.31
N PRO A 152 9.00 11.97 -4.58
CA PRO A 152 9.13 10.62 -5.12
C PRO A 152 8.37 10.49 -6.45
N VAL A 153 8.87 9.63 -7.33
CA VAL A 153 8.27 9.29 -8.62
C VAL A 153 8.26 7.78 -8.77
N ILE A 154 7.24 7.27 -9.46
CA ILE A 154 7.09 5.86 -9.80
C ILE A 154 8.12 5.52 -10.86
N ARG A 155 9.01 4.59 -10.52
CA ARG A 155 10.12 4.17 -11.39
C ARG A 155 9.95 2.75 -11.91
N HIS A 156 9.12 1.95 -11.25
CA HIS A 156 8.87 0.57 -11.63
C HIS A 156 7.51 0.41 -12.32
N PRO A 157 7.44 -0.41 -13.40
CA PRO A 157 6.15 -0.67 -14.07
C PRO A 157 5.14 -1.30 -13.12
N HIS A 158 5.59 -2.16 -12.21
CA HIS A 158 4.73 -2.82 -11.23
C HIS A 158 4.94 -2.15 -9.87
N PHE A 159 3.91 -1.50 -9.33
CA PHE A 159 4.00 -0.80 -8.06
C PHE A 159 2.75 -1.02 -7.21
N CYS A 160 2.90 -0.87 -5.91
CA CYS A 160 1.82 -1.06 -4.94
C CYS A 160 1.43 0.29 -4.34
N GLY A 161 0.13 0.57 -4.29
CA GLY A 161 -0.44 1.72 -3.60
C GLY A 161 -1.40 1.26 -2.50
N THR A 162 -1.06 1.49 -1.24
CA THR A 162 -1.91 1.15 -0.09
C THR A 162 -1.91 2.26 0.94
N GLY A 163 -2.72 2.15 1.98
CA GLY A 163 -2.75 3.18 3.00
C GLY A 163 -3.90 3.12 3.99
N THR A 164 -4.04 4.23 4.70
CA THR A 164 -5.14 4.51 5.63
C THR A 164 -6.50 4.50 4.94
N ARG A 165 -7.52 4.06 5.68
CA ARG A 165 -8.93 4.23 5.29
C ARG A 165 -9.45 5.66 5.52
N PHE A 166 -8.71 6.45 6.29
CA PHE A 166 -9.02 7.84 6.65
C PHE A 166 -8.02 8.75 5.95
N LEU A 167 -8.24 8.96 4.65
CA LEU A 167 -7.39 9.77 3.81
C LEU A 167 -7.66 11.27 4.05
N SER A 168 -6.62 12.05 4.32
CA SER A 168 -6.72 13.52 4.38
C SER A 168 -6.71 14.14 2.98
N GLU A 169 -7.12 15.40 2.87
CA GLU A 169 -7.00 16.16 1.62
C GLU A 169 -5.55 16.22 1.14
N SER A 170 -4.59 16.43 2.06
CA SER A 170 -3.17 16.44 1.72
C SER A 170 -2.66 15.08 1.27
N GLY A 171 -3.13 13.98 1.86
CA GLY A 171 -2.83 12.63 1.40
C GLY A 171 -3.35 12.36 -0.01
N ALA A 172 -4.58 12.81 -0.31
CA ALA A 172 -5.14 12.71 -1.66
C ALA A 172 -4.34 13.55 -2.68
N ALA A 173 -3.96 14.77 -2.30
CA ALA A 173 -3.12 15.64 -3.13
C ALA A 173 -1.73 15.05 -3.36
N ALA A 174 -1.12 14.43 -2.34
CA ALA A 174 0.17 13.77 -2.44
C ALA A 174 0.16 12.59 -3.41
N VAL A 175 -0.92 11.79 -3.41
CA VAL A 175 -1.13 10.72 -4.39
C VAL A 175 -1.30 11.31 -5.79
N ALA A 176 -2.14 12.32 -5.98
CA ALA A 176 -2.32 12.95 -7.28
C ALA A 176 -1.00 13.51 -7.84
N ALA A 177 -0.24 14.22 -7.01
CA ALA A 177 1.06 14.79 -7.37
C ALA A 177 2.12 13.71 -7.69
N LEU A 178 2.08 12.56 -6.99
CA LEU A 178 2.94 11.43 -7.32
C LEU A 178 2.74 10.95 -8.75
N PHE A 179 1.49 10.76 -9.18
CA PHE A 179 1.19 10.32 -10.55
C PHE A 179 1.51 11.41 -11.57
N GLU A 180 1.13 12.66 -11.30
CA GLU A 180 1.45 13.79 -12.19
C GLU A 180 2.95 13.93 -12.44
N ARG A 181 3.78 13.83 -11.41
CA ARG A 181 5.25 13.89 -11.59
C ARG A 181 5.83 12.68 -12.33
N SER A 182 5.16 11.53 -12.25
CA SER A 182 5.70 10.28 -12.79
C SER A 182 5.36 10.07 -14.26
N PHE A 183 4.22 10.57 -14.71
CA PHE A 183 3.61 10.18 -16.00
C PHE A 183 3.22 11.35 -16.91
N ARG A 184 3.53 12.58 -16.52
CA ARG A 184 3.25 13.79 -17.32
C ARG A 184 4.51 14.39 -17.93
#